data_AF-A0A529HLB0-F1
#
_entry.id   AF-A0A529HLB0-F1
#
_cell.length_a   1.000
_cell.length_b   1.000
_cell.length_c   1.000
_cell.angle_alpha   90.00
_cell.angle_beta   90.00
_cell.angle_gamma   90.00
#
_symmetry.space_group_name_H-M   'P 1'
#
loop_
_entity.id
_entity.type
_entity.pdbx_description
1 polymer ?
#
loop_
_entity_poly.entity_id
_entity_poly.type
_entity_poly.pdbx_seq_one_letter_code
_entity_poly.pdbx_strand_id
1 'polypeptide(L)'
;DYEAYNYETGIKPLIEKAVGVQTFREDTATHSEFVTISYWESIEAMARFTGGGPTQVHHLDRDAEFLIELPKSVQVLRLLTSHGKTG
;
A
#
# COMPACT_ATOMS: atom_id res chain seq x y z
N ASP A 1 11.29 6.57 11.53
CA ASP A 1 10.11 7.44 11.75
C ASP A 1 9.03 7.23 10.71
N TYR A 2 9.31 7.37 9.41
CA TYR A 2 8.30 7.15 8.37
C TYR A 2 7.69 5.73 8.40
N GLU A 3 8.49 4.68 8.56
CA GLU A 3 7.98 3.29 8.60
C GLU A 3 6.90 3.08 9.68
N ALA A 4 7.14 3.58 10.89
CA ALA A 4 6.18 3.48 11.99
C ALA A 4 4.91 4.30 11.70
N TYR A 5 5.06 5.51 11.15
CA TYR A 5 3.94 6.35 10.75
C TYR A 5 3.09 5.69 9.64
N ASN A 6 3.75 5.18 8.59
CA ASN A 6 3.12 4.47 7.48
C ASN A 6 2.38 3.22 8.00
N TYR A 7 2.99 2.46 8.90
CA TYR A 7 2.34 1.29 9.50
C TYR A 7 1.06 1.67 10.24
N GLU A 8 1.12 2.66 11.13
CA GLU A 8 -0.01 3.08 11.96
C GLU A 8 -1.15 3.71 11.15
N THR A 9 -0.81 4.56 10.18
CA THR A 9 -1.79 5.42 9.50
C THR A 9 -2.25 4.85 8.17
N GLY A 10 -1.35 4.20 7.42
CA GLY A 10 -1.63 3.63 6.11
C GLY A 10 -1.93 2.13 6.14
N ILE A 11 -1.08 1.34 6.82
CA ILE A 11 -1.14 -0.13 6.75
C ILE A 11 -2.22 -0.72 7.66
N LYS A 12 -2.37 -0.25 8.90
CA LYS A 12 -3.42 -0.77 9.81
C LYS A 12 -4.83 -0.71 9.22
N PRO A 13 -5.29 0.41 8.61
CA PRO A 13 -6.59 0.43 7.94
C PRO A 13 -6.71 -0.60 6.82
N LEU A 14 -5.63 -0.87 6.07
CA LEU A 14 -5.63 -1.91 5.04
C LEU A 14 -5.77 -3.30 5.66
N ILE A 15 -5.06 -3.59 6.75
CA ILE A 15 -5.14 -4.89 7.45
C ILE A 15 -6.58 -5.18 7.90
N GLU A 16 -7.33 -4.18 8.33
CA GLU A 16 -8.72 -4.35 8.77
C GLU A 16 -9.72 -4.63 7.64
N LYS A 17 -9.36 -4.33 6.39
CA LYS A 17 -10.32 -4.30 5.25
C LYS A 17 -9.95 -5.22 4.10
N ALA A 18 -8.65 -5.37 3.82
CA ALA A 18 -8.13 -6.26 2.79
C ALA A 18 -8.10 -7.70 3.29
N VAL A 19 -8.08 -8.67 2.36
CA VAL A 19 -7.93 -10.10 2.73
C VAL A 19 -6.49 -10.47 3.08
N GLY A 20 -5.54 -9.60 2.73
CA GLY A 20 -4.14 -9.72 3.08
C GLY A 20 -3.40 -8.44 2.73
N VAL A 21 -2.32 -8.16 3.47
CA VAL A 21 -1.45 -7.01 3.21
C VAL A 21 -0.01 -7.44 3.37
N GLN A 22 0.82 -7.05 2.42
CA GLN A 22 2.28 -7.19 2.50
C GLN A 22 2.90 -5.82 2.31
N THR A 23 3.89 -5.51 3.15
CA THR A 23 4.71 -4.31 3.00
C THR A 23 6.15 -4.75 2.81
N PHE A 24 6.77 -4.27 1.74
CA PHE A 24 8.16 -4.47 1.39
C PHE A 24 8.91 -3.17 1.63
N ARG A 25 10.18 -3.30 2.01
CA ARG A 25 11.12 -2.20 2.13
C ARG A 25 12.39 -2.55 1.38
N GLU A 26 12.84 -1.65 0.54
CA GLU A 26 14.16 -1.70 -0.06
C GLU A 26 14.97 -0.51 0.47
N ASP A 27 16.21 -0.76 0.90
CA ASP A 27 17.14 0.28 1.34
C ASP A 27 18.25 0.44 0.32
N THR A 28 18.43 1.66 -0.18
CA THR A 28 19.56 2.05 -1.03
C THR A 28 20.52 2.95 -0.27
N ALA A 29 21.61 3.38 -0.91
CA ALA A 29 22.56 4.31 -0.32
C ALA A 29 21.97 5.72 -0.06
N THR A 30 20.90 6.11 -0.76
CA THR A 30 20.36 7.48 -0.71
C THR A 30 18.94 7.57 -0.21
N HIS A 31 18.18 6.47 -0.21
CA HIS A 31 16.78 6.46 0.16
C HIS A 31 16.30 5.05 0.49
N SER A 32 15.14 4.97 1.13
CA SER A 32 14.39 3.74 1.34
C SER A 32 13.10 3.79 0.52
N GLU A 33 12.79 2.72 -0.20
CA GLU A 33 11.52 2.56 -0.90
C GLU A 33 10.61 1.63 -0.11
N PHE A 34 9.32 1.98 -0.04
CA PHE A 34 8.29 1.16 0.60
C PHE A 34 7.24 0.79 -0.43
N VAL A 35 6.96 -0.50 -0.57
CA VAL A 35 5.94 -1.02 -1.49
C VAL A 35 4.89 -1.77 -0.68
N THR A 36 3.63 -1.40 -0.81
CA THR A 36 2.53 -2.10 -0.14
C THR A 36 1.64 -2.78 -1.17
N ILE A 37 1.39 -4.08 -0.97
CA ILE A 37 0.45 -4.87 -1.75
C ILE A 37 -0.71 -5.25 -0.82
N SER A 38 -1.91 -4.79 -1.17
CA SER A 38 -3.16 -5.20 -0.54
C SER A 38 -3.94 -6.13 -1.46
N TYR A 39 -4.43 -7.23 -0.92
CA TYR A 39 -5.25 -8.23 -1.63
C TYR A 39 -6.73 -8.02 -1.33
N TRP A 40 -7.58 -8.14 -2.34
CA TRP A 40 -9.01 -7.88 -2.22
C TRP A 40 -9.83 -8.98 -2.91
N GLU A 41 -11.01 -9.28 -2.37
CA GLU A 41 -11.94 -10.25 -2.96
C GLU A 41 -12.44 -9.80 -4.35
N SER A 42 -12.54 -8.48 -4.56
CA SER A 42 -12.96 -7.88 -5.82
C SER A 42 -12.48 -6.42 -5.93
N ILE A 43 -12.48 -5.90 -7.16
CA ILE A 43 -12.23 -4.47 -7.43
C ILE A 43 -13.28 -3.59 -6.74
N GLU A 44 -14.53 -4.07 -6.62
CA GLU A 44 -15.60 -3.33 -5.96
C GLU A 44 -15.34 -3.15 -4.46
N ALA A 45 -14.89 -4.21 -3.77
CA ALA A 45 -14.51 -4.13 -2.36
C ALA A 45 -13.39 -3.12 -2.12
N MET A 46 -12.38 -3.13 -3.00
CA MET A 46 -11.28 -2.17 -2.98
C MET A 46 -11.76 -0.72 -3.22
N ALA A 47 -12.59 -0.49 -4.24
CA ALA A 47 -13.08 0.85 -4.59
C ALA A 47 -13.97 1.47 -3.49
N ARG A 48 -14.77 0.64 -2.80
CA ARG A 48 -15.54 1.09 -1.63
C ARG A 48 -14.66 1.59 -0.49
N PHE A 49 -13.48 0.98 -0.31
CA PHE A 49 -12.52 1.38 0.71
C PHE A 49 -11.76 2.66 0.32
N THR A 50 -11.27 2.75 -0.92
CA THR A 50 -10.50 3.92 -1.37
C THR A 50 -11.35 5.17 -1.57
N GLY A 51 -12.69 5.04 -1.64
CA GLY A 51 -13.60 6.17 -1.77
C GLY A 51 -13.46 6.94 -3.10
N GLY A 52 -12.79 6.34 -4.08
CA GLY A 52 -12.39 6.95 -5.35
C GLY A 52 -12.02 5.91 -6.41
N GLY A 53 -11.45 6.35 -7.51
CA GLY A 53 -11.00 5.46 -8.58
C GLY A 53 -9.94 4.47 -8.06
N PRO A 54 -9.98 3.18 -8.44
CA PRO A 54 -9.09 2.14 -7.89
C PRO A 54 -7.60 2.37 -8.17
N THR A 55 -7.25 3.30 -9.06
CA THR A 55 -5.87 3.69 -9.41
C THR A 55 -5.46 5.05 -8.82
N GLN A 56 -6.35 5.72 -8.10
CA GLN A 56 -6.11 7.04 -7.54
C GLN A 56 -5.28 6.92 -6.27
N VAL A 57 -4.27 7.79 -6.16
CA VAL A 57 -3.42 7.85 -4.97
C VAL A 57 -4.09 8.72 -3.92
N HIS A 58 -4.15 8.19 -2.71
CA HIS A 58 -4.51 8.93 -1.51
C HIS A 58 -3.25 9.06 -0.67
N HIS A 59 -2.70 10.27 -0.61
CA HIS A 59 -1.55 10.58 0.24
C HIS A 59 -1.98 10.67 1.69
N LEU A 60 -1.15 10.16 2.60
CA LEU A 60 -1.31 10.39 4.02
C LEU A 60 -0.90 11.83 4.35
N ASP A 61 -1.47 12.39 5.41
CA ASP A 61 -1.31 13.81 5.77
C ASP A 61 0.15 14.26 5.87
N ARG A 62 1.05 13.35 6.28
CA ARG A 62 2.46 13.66 6.51
C ARG A 62 3.38 13.08 5.45
N ASP A 63 2.86 12.50 4.37
CA ASP A 63 3.68 11.92 3.30
C ASP A 63 4.68 12.94 2.76
N ALA A 64 4.25 14.19 2.56
CA ALA A 64 5.11 15.27 2.07
C ALA A 64 6.24 15.68 3.05
N GLU A 65 6.14 15.33 4.33
CA GLU A 65 7.20 15.59 5.33
C GLU A 65 8.33 14.56 5.25
N PHE A 66 8.03 13.35 4.79
CA PHE A 66 8.94 12.21 4.86
C PHE A 66 9.40 11.71 3.50
N LEU A 67 8.56 11.82 2.47
CA LEU A 67 8.83 11.23 1.16
C LEU A 67 9.66 12.16 0.28
N ILE A 68 10.67 11.56 -0.36
CA ILE A 68 11.47 12.22 -1.40
C ILE A 68 10.64 12.42 -2.67
N GLU A 69 9.75 11.47 -2.98
CA GLU A 69 8.79 11.54 -4.08
C GLU A 69 7.43 10.99 -3.65
N LEU A 70 6.36 11.69 -4.04
CA LEU A 70 4.99 11.23 -3.85
C LEU A 70 4.57 10.27 -4.98
N PRO A 71 3.98 9.10 -4.67
CA PRO A 71 3.51 8.17 -5.69
C PRO A 71 2.42 8.81 -6.56
N LYS A 72 2.48 8.58 -7.88
CA LYS A 72 1.57 9.23 -8.84
C LYS A 72 0.37 8.39 -9.22
N SER A 73 0.46 7.07 -9.06
CA SER A 73 -0.62 6.13 -9.36
C SER A 73 -0.54 4.88 -8.47
N VAL A 74 -1.68 4.23 -8.29
CA VAL A 74 -1.76 2.87 -7.74
C VAL A 74 -1.93 1.88 -8.88
N GLN A 75 -1.17 0.79 -8.86
CA GLN A 75 -1.30 -0.30 -9.82
C GLN A 75 -2.33 -1.33 -9.32
N VAL A 76 -3.26 -1.71 -10.20
CA VAL A 76 -4.21 -2.80 -9.94
C VAL A 76 -3.83 -4.01 -10.79
N LEU A 77 -3.52 -5.12 -10.12
CA LEU A 77 -3.09 -6.36 -10.76
C LEU A 77 -4.05 -7.50 -10.45
N ARG A 78 -4.09 -8.50 -11.34
CA ARG A 78 -4.78 -9.77 -11.09
C ARG A 78 -3.76 -10.79 -10.58
N LEU A 79 -3.97 -11.30 -9.37
CA LEU A 79 -3.21 -12.44 -8.86
C LEU A 79 -3.61 -13.70 -9.63
N LEU A 80 -2.68 -14.27 -10.41
CA LEU A 80 -2.93 -15.48 -11.21
C LEU A 80 -2.56 -16.76 -10.46
N THR A 81 -1.49 -16.71 -9.67
CA THR A 81 -0.99 -17.84 -8.90
C THR A 81 -0.25 -17.34 -7.67
N SER A 82 -0.31 -18.10 -6.58
CA SER A 82 0.50 -17.92 -5.38
C SER A 82 0.90 -19.30 -4.87
N HIS A 83 2.14 -19.47 -4.44
CA HIS A 83 2.68 -20.75 -3.98
C HIS A 83 3.64 -20.54 -2.81
N GLY A 84 3.68 -21.50 -1.88
CA GLY A 84 4.47 -21.41 -0.65
C GLY A 84 3.75 -20.64 0.46
N LYS A 85 4.50 -20.30 1.54
CA LYS A 85 4.02 -19.43 2.62
C LYS A 85 4.44 -18.01 2.30
N THR A 86 3.50 -17.17 1.89
CA THR A 86 3.75 -15.77 1.52
C THR A 86 3.49 -14.80 2.68
N GLY A 87 3.20 -15.31 3.87
CA GLY A 87 2.81 -14.54 5.06
C GLY A 87 1.91 -15.39 5.94
#